data_AF-B0TB62-F1
#
_entry.id   AF-B0TB62-F1
#
_cell.length_a   1.000
_cell.length_b   1.000
_cell.length_c   1.000
_cell.angle_alpha   90.00
_cell.angle_beta   90.00
_cell.angle_gamma   90.00
#
_symmetry.space_group_name_H-M   'P 1'
#
loop_
_entity.id
_entity.type
_entity.pdbx_description
1 polymer ?
#
loop_
_entity_poly.entity_id
_entity_poly.type
_entity_poly.pdbx_seq_one_letter_code
_entity_poly.pdbx_strand_id
1 'polypeptide(L)' 'MITLRLCSSSCCPTVHVFQGMVVITDDDGGQVTLTKEQLKLLVDRYDDIEAMK' A
#
# COMPACT_ATOMS: atom_id res chain seq x y z
N MET A 1 -15.48 6.55 0.93
CA MET A 1 -14.03 6.72 0.77
C MET A 1 -13.40 6.53 2.12
N ILE A 2 -12.44 5.63 2.26
CA ILE A 2 -11.71 5.38 3.52
C ILE A 2 -10.28 5.89 3.32
N THR A 3 -9.76 6.62 4.30
CA THR A 3 -8.37 7.07 4.33
C THR A 3 -7.70 6.52 5.58
N LEU A 4 -6.56 5.86 5.41
CA LEU A 4 -5.75 5.32 6.50
C LEU A 4 -4.36 5.92 6.39
N ARG A 5 -3.76 6.28 7.52
CA ARG A 5 -2.37 6.71 7.58
C ARG A 5 -1.57 5.64 8.30
N LEU A 6 -0.60 5.05 7.63
CA LEU A 6 0.18 3.92 8.14
C LEU A 6 1.52 4.46 8.63
N CYS A 7 1.54 5.03 9.83
CA CYS A 7 2.77 5.57 10.41
C CYS A 7 3.61 4.47 11.06
N SER A 8 4.83 4.28 10.57
CA SER A 8 5.92 3.58 11.25
C SER A 8 6.99 4.59 11.67
N SER A 9 8.04 4.16 12.39
CA SER A 9 9.07 5.04 12.98
C SER A 9 9.75 6.03 12.03
N SER A 10 9.68 5.83 10.71
CA SER A 10 10.34 6.68 9.71
C SER A 10 9.56 6.91 8.41
N CYS A 11 8.40 6.27 8.22
CA CYS A 11 7.61 6.39 6.99
C CYS A 11 6.10 6.42 7.34
N CYS A 12 5.35 7.34 6.78
CA CYS A 12 3.94 7.62 7.08
C CYS A 12 3.02 7.61 5.84
N PRO A 13 3.04 6.53 5.03
CA PRO A 13 2.26 6.48 3.80
C PRO A 13 0.76 6.62 4.08
N THR A 14 0.09 7.26 3.13
CA THR A 14 -1.36 7.45 3.13
C THR A 14 -2.02 6.48 2.17
N VAL A 15 -3.02 5.76 2.64
CA VAL A 15 -3.79 4.80 1.86
C VAL A 15 -5.21 5.33 1.67
N HIS A 16 -5.61 5.50 0.41
CA HIS A 16 -6.97 5.84 0.01
C HIS A 16 -7.67 4.64 -0.62
N VAL A 17 -8.85 4.29 -0.11
CA VAL A 17 -9.69 3.24 -0.67
C VAL A 17 -10.98 3.84 -1.21
N PHE A 18 -11.17 3.73 -2.52
CA PHE A 18 -12.37 4.18 -3.22
C PHE A 18 -12.69 3.26 -4.40
N GLN A 19 -13.97 2.93 -4.59
CA GLN A 19 -14.46 2.18 -5.76
C GLN A 19 -13.70 0.87 -6.08
N GLY A 20 -13.20 0.15 -5.07
CA GLY A 20 -12.45 -1.10 -5.29
C GLY A 20 -10.97 -0.91 -5.64
N MET A 21 -10.50 0.33 -5.71
CA MET A 21 -9.10 0.68 -5.85
C MET A 21 -8.49 1.10 -4.51
N VAL A 22 -7.19 0.87 -4.39
CA VAL A 22 -6.34 1.25 -3.27
C VAL A 22 -5.20 2.08 -3.82
N VAL A 23 -5.10 3.33 -3.40
CA VAL A 23 -3.99 4.23 -3.73
C VAL A 23 -3.14 4.39 -2.50
N ILE A 24 -1.84 4.07 -2.61
CA ILE A 24 -0.86 4.25 -1.54
C ILE A 24 0.09 5.37 -1.98
N THR A 25 0.18 6.42 -1.17
CA THR A 25 1.08 7.55 -1.36
C THR A 25 2.15 7.50 -0.28
N ASP A 26 3.42 7.52 -0.65
CA ASP A 26 4.53 7.64 0.31
C ASP A 26 4.70 9.09 0.81
N ASP A 27 5.69 9.31 1.68
CA ASP A 27 5.93 10.63 2.27
C ASP A 27 6.55 11.64 1.29
N ASP A 28 7.19 11.16 0.22
CA ASP A 28 7.80 11.97 -0.83
C ASP A 28 6.81 12.31 -1.97
N GLY A 29 5.58 11.78 -1.89
CA GLY A 29 4.51 11.98 -2.87
C GLY A 29 4.50 10.95 -4.00
N GLY A 30 5.37 9.93 -3.95
CA GLY A 30 5.32 8.76 -4.83
C GLY A 30 4.02 7.99 -4.63
N GLN A 31 3.42 7.52 -5.72
CA GLN A 31 2.09 6.89 -5.68
C GLN A 31 2.06 5.57 -6.44
N VAL A 32 1.39 4.58 -5.84
CA VAL A 32 1.00 3.34 -6.50
C VAL A 32 -0.51 3.12 -6.36
N THR A 33 -1.14 2.72 -7.46
CA THR A 33 -2.56 2.35 -7.49
C THR A 33 -2.68 0.86 -7.71
N LEU A 34 -3.49 0.20 -6.88
CA LEU A 34 -3.70 -1.24 -6.88
C LEU A 34 -5.21 -1.52 -6.88
N THR A 35 -5.63 -2.61 -7.51
CA THR A 35 -6.93 -3.21 -7.20
C THR A 35 -6.87 -3.93 -5.85
N LYS A 36 -8.04 -4.25 -5.27
CA LYS A 36 -8.11 -5.06 -4.05
C LYS A 36 -7.42 -6.43 -4.22
N GLU A 37 -7.53 -7.05 -5.39
CA GLU A 37 -6.92 -8.34 -5.70
C GLU A 37 -5.39 -8.23 -5.74
N GLN A 38 -4.87 -7.16 -6.36
CA GLN A 38 -3.43 -6.90 -6.41
C GLN A 38 -2.87 -6.62 -5.01
N LEU A 39 -3.57 -5.84 -4.20
CA LEU A 39 -3.18 -5.61 -2.80
C LEU A 39 -3.16 -6.92 -2.02
N LYS A 40 -4.17 -7.76 -2.19
CA LYS A 40 -4.22 -9.08 -1.53
C LYS A 40 -3.03 -9.94 -1.92
N LEU A 41 -2.69 -10.01 -3.22
CA LEU A 41 -1.53 -10.75 -3.69
C LEU A 41 -0.21 -10.22 -3.11
N LEU A 42 -0.07 -8.90 -2.98
CA LEU A 42 1.10 -8.26 -2.37
C LEU A 42 1.26 -8.63 -0.90
N VAL A 43 0.16 -8.58 -0.13
CA VAL A 43 0.16 -8.93 1.29
C VAL A 43 0.42 -10.43 1.48
N ASP A 44 -0.25 -11.29 0.72
CA ASP A 44 -0.14 -12.74 0.85
C ASP A 44 1.26 -13.26 0.46
N ARG A 45 2.01 -12.51 -0.36
CA ARG A 45 3.34 -12.89 -0.86
C ARG A 45 4.46 -11.97 -0.37
N TYR A 46 4.19 -11.13 0.62
CA TYR A 46 5.16 -10.12 1.06
C TYR A 46 6.48 -10.75 1.53
N ASP A 47 6.39 -11.80 2.35
CA ASP A 47 7.55 -12.51 2.88
C ASP A 47 8.41 -13.13 1.74
N ASP A 48 7.77 -13.68 0.71
CA ASP A 48 8.46 -14.24 -0.46
C ASP A 48 9.20 -13.15 -1.25
N ILE A 49 8.59 -11.97 -1.40
CA ILE A 49 9.16 -10.83 -2.14
C ILE A 49 10.35 -10.24 -1.39
N GLU A 50 10.27 -10.13 -0.06
CA GLU A 50 11.38 -9.65 0.76
C GLU A 50 12.56 -10.62 0.74
N ALA A 51 12.31 -11.93 0.74
CA ALA A 51 13.35 -12.96 0.68
C ALA A 51 14.10 -13.01 -0.67
N MET A 52 13.58 -12.36 -1.72
CA MET A 52 14.21 -12.27 -3.04
C MET A 52 15.15 -11.05 -3.17
N LYS A 53 15.18 -10.14 -2.20
CA LYS A 53 16.11 -9.00 -2.14
C LYS A 53 17.43 -9.40 -1.49
#